data_AF-A0A1I3CJJ9-F1
#
_entry.id   AF-A0A1I3CJJ9-F1
#
_cell.length_a   1.000
_cell.length_b   1.000
_cell.length_c   1.000
_cell.angle_alpha   90.00
_cell.angle_beta   90.00
_cell.angle_gamma   90.00
#
_symmetry.space_group_name_H-M   'P 1'
#
loop_
_entity.id
_entity.type
_entity.pdbx_description
1 polymer ?
#
loop_
_entity_poly.entity_id
_entity_poly.type
_entity_poly.pdbx_seq_one_letter_code
_entity_poly.pdbx_strand_id
1 'polypeptide(L)'
;MRRRTFRKIWLLTHRWLGVTVGLLLALTSLTGSVLVFRSMIDEQLNPQIFRTVPNESRCSLEEVLSAAQNSTAAQTGKISFVDFPRSVNGIWTVWFQTGTKSAPQLTKVYVDPFRTVITGQRVHGADLMTWIFKLHTELLAGHTGETIVGIAGIVLMLSVISGILLWWPLWRHSWRSAFSIRSGMLFNYDLHKVTGIFNSPLLLVMAFTGIYLTFPAWIAPCVKFILAEHARPAPQPRSTPMAGVDRISADRVMEIVTDLYPKGRIRRLHPPSTPEGTFVVRFWQPGDANRSLGSSRVWIDPYRGTVLGVKDSKQQTAADAFISWQLPLHNGEALGLVGRWLAFVTGFAPLALYVTGFLIWRRKHRSRTQTRSPITKESPWQTS
;
A
#
# COMPACT_ATOMS: atom_id res chain seq x y z
N MET A 1 29.38 -4.97 34.01
CA MET A 1 29.13 -6.18 33.17
C MET A 1 27.84 -6.13 32.35
N ARG A 2 26.68 -5.77 32.93
CA ARG A 2 25.33 -5.80 32.30
C ARG A 2 25.23 -5.15 30.91
N ARG A 3 25.89 -3.98 30.70
CA ARG A 3 25.88 -3.22 29.43
C ARG A 3 26.55 -3.95 28.25
N ARG A 4 27.65 -4.68 28.49
CA ARG A 4 28.37 -5.42 27.43
C ARG A 4 27.59 -6.67 26.99
N THR A 5 26.86 -7.30 27.90
CA THR A 5 25.99 -8.46 27.60
C THR A 5 24.77 -8.04 26.78
N PHE A 6 24.11 -6.93 27.14
CA PHE A 6 22.95 -6.41 26.41
C PHE A 6 23.27 -6.07 24.94
N ARG A 7 24.38 -5.35 24.70
CA ARG A 7 24.81 -5.02 23.33
C ARG A 7 25.13 -6.26 22.49
N LYS A 8 25.69 -7.33 23.10
CA LYS A 8 25.96 -8.59 22.39
C LYS A 8 24.66 -9.25 21.94
N ILE A 9 23.63 -9.28 22.78
CA ILE A 9 22.32 -9.87 22.44
C ILE A 9 21.71 -9.14 21.26
N TRP A 10 21.59 -7.81 21.32
CA TRP A 10 21.02 -7.03 20.20
C TRP A 10 21.82 -7.17 18.91
N LEU A 11 23.15 -7.22 18.97
CA LEU A 11 23.97 -7.47 17.79
C LEU A 11 23.71 -8.85 17.19
N LEU A 12 23.51 -9.88 18.01
CA LEU A 12 23.19 -11.22 17.53
C LEU A 12 21.79 -11.25 16.92
N THR A 13 20.80 -10.68 17.60
CA THR A 13 19.42 -10.58 17.13
C THR A 13 19.34 -9.83 15.80
N HIS A 14 19.84 -8.59 15.74
CA HIS A 14 19.82 -7.75 14.53
C HIS A 14 20.50 -8.45 13.34
N ARG A 15 21.66 -9.08 13.59
CA ARG A 15 22.40 -9.81 12.56
C ARG A 15 21.63 -11.01 12.02
N TRP A 16 21.02 -11.81 12.89
CA TRP A 16 20.29 -13.00 12.44
C TRP A 16 19.01 -12.62 11.72
N LEU A 17 18.22 -11.66 12.25
CA LEU A 17 17.05 -11.13 11.55
C LEU A 17 17.42 -10.59 10.17
N GLY A 18 18.51 -9.82 10.08
CA GLY A 18 18.97 -9.23 8.83
C GLY A 18 19.46 -10.25 7.80
N VAL A 19 20.16 -11.31 8.21
CA VAL A 19 20.68 -12.31 7.25
C VAL A 19 19.60 -13.31 6.83
N THR A 20 18.68 -13.71 7.71
CA THR A 20 17.67 -14.72 7.38
C THR A 20 16.49 -14.14 6.61
N VAL A 21 16.00 -12.95 7.01
CA VAL A 21 14.78 -12.35 6.43
C VAL A 21 15.11 -11.17 5.51
N GLY A 22 16.33 -10.65 5.51
CA GLY A 22 16.67 -9.42 4.79
C GLY A 22 16.48 -9.50 3.27
N LEU A 23 16.64 -10.66 2.64
CA LEU A 23 16.34 -10.82 1.22
C LEU A 23 14.84 -10.68 0.92
N LEU A 24 13.99 -11.27 1.76
CA LEU A 24 12.54 -11.11 1.66
C LEU A 24 12.13 -9.65 1.86
N LEU A 25 12.71 -8.97 2.86
CA LEU A 25 12.48 -7.54 3.11
C LEU A 25 12.93 -6.68 1.93
N ALA A 26 14.06 -7.01 1.31
CA ALA A 26 14.54 -6.32 0.11
C ALA A 26 13.55 -6.51 -1.05
N LEU A 27 13.10 -7.74 -1.30
CA LEU A 27 12.13 -8.04 -2.36
C LEU A 27 10.82 -7.26 -2.17
N THR A 28 10.21 -7.33 -0.98
CA THR A 28 8.94 -6.65 -0.71
C THR A 28 9.09 -5.12 -0.74
N SER A 29 10.22 -4.58 -0.31
CA SER A 29 10.46 -3.13 -0.36
C SER A 29 10.70 -2.61 -1.77
N LEU A 30 11.38 -3.38 -2.62
CA LEU A 30 11.58 -3.03 -4.04
C LEU A 30 10.26 -3.08 -4.81
N THR A 31 9.47 -4.13 -4.63
CA THR A 31 8.14 -4.21 -5.26
C THR A 31 7.22 -3.10 -4.75
N GLY A 32 7.26 -2.79 -3.45
CA GLY A 32 6.54 -1.66 -2.85
C GLY A 32 6.95 -0.32 -3.47
N SER A 33 8.25 -0.11 -3.71
CA SER A 33 8.78 1.10 -4.36
C SER A 33 8.16 1.31 -5.73
N VAL A 34 8.09 0.26 -6.56
CA VAL A 34 7.44 0.33 -7.88
C VAL A 34 5.94 0.66 -7.75
N LEU A 35 5.27 0.08 -6.75
CA LEU A 35 3.82 0.21 -6.57
C LEU A 35 3.35 1.60 -6.13
N VAL A 36 4.20 2.45 -5.56
CA VAL A 36 3.80 3.83 -5.24
C VAL A 36 3.43 4.64 -6.50
N PHE A 37 3.93 4.22 -7.67
CA PHE A 37 3.61 4.78 -8.99
C PHE A 37 2.81 3.83 -9.88
N ARG A 38 2.21 2.77 -9.31
CA ARG A 38 1.47 1.72 -10.05
C ARG A 38 0.54 2.27 -11.14
N SER A 39 -0.23 3.29 -10.79
CA SER A 39 -1.19 3.96 -11.68
C SER A 39 -0.54 4.59 -12.91
N MET A 40 0.48 5.40 -12.67
CA MET A 40 1.24 6.10 -13.70
C MET A 40 1.98 5.12 -14.61
N ILE A 41 2.56 4.07 -14.03
CA ILE A 41 3.26 3.03 -14.80
C ILE A 41 2.27 2.27 -15.69
N ASP A 42 1.09 1.87 -15.17
CA ASP A 42 0.08 1.17 -15.98
C ASP A 42 -0.44 2.04 -17.14
N GLU A 43 -0.67 3.33 -16.89
CA GLU A 43 -1.08 4.31 -17.91
C GLU A 43 -0.01 4.49 -19.00
N GLN A 44 1.27 4.51 -18.62
CA GLN A 44 2.38 4.65 -19.57
C GLN A 44 2.63 3.39 -20.39
N LEU A 45 2.50 2.21 -19.78
CA LEU A 45 2.67 0.94 -20.49
C LEU A 45 1.50 0.62 -21.42
N ASN A 46 0.34 1.25 -21.21
CA ASN A 46 -0.89 0.93 -21.94
C ASN A 46 -1.60 2.17 -22.47
N PRO A 47 -0.93 3.01 -23.29
CA PRO A 47 -1.49 4.25 -23.79
C PRO A 47 -2.77 4.03 -24.60
N GLN A 48 -2.91 2.91 -25.30
CA GLN A 48 -4.10 2.54 -26.08
C GLN A 48 -5.36 2.36 -25.22
N ILE A 49 -5.22 2.09 -23.92
CA ILE A 49 -6.36 1.96 -23.00
C ILE A 49 -6.64 3.29 -22.30
N PHE A 50 -5.59 4.01 -21.89
CA PHE A 50 -5.69 5.12 -20.95
C PHE A 50 -5.62 6.52 -21.59
N ARG A 51 -5.25 6.65 -22.87
CA ARG A 51 -5.24 7.94 -23.56
C ARG A 51 -6.51 8.10 -24.39
N THR A 52 -7.15 9.26 -24.23
CA THR A 52 -8.26 9.70 -25.09
C THR A 52 -7.90 11.03 -25.74
N VAL A 53 -8.53 11.31 -26.87
CA VAL A 53 -8.47 12.61 -27.54
C VAL A 53 -9.56 13.48 -26.92
N PRO A 54 -9.21 14.60 -26.27
CA PRO A 54 -10.21 15.49 -25.67
C PRO A 54 -11.21 15.99 -26.72
N ASN A 55 -12.48 16.06 -26.33
CA ASN A 55 -13.57 16.68 -27.10
C ASN A 55 -14.29 17.70 -26.21
N GLU A 56 -15.13 18.56 -26.80
CA GLU A 56 -15.80 19.67 -26.11
C GLU A 56 -16.78 19.20 -25.04
N SER A 57 -17.45 18.05 -25.26
CA SER A 57 -18.51 17.54 -24.38
C SER A 57 -18.12 16.18 -23.79
N ARG A 58 -18.25 16.03 -22.46
CA ARG A 58 -18.12 14.73 -21.80
C ARG A 58 -19.46 14.02 -21.79
N CYS A 59 -19.41 12.69 -21.91
CA CYS A 59 -20.56 11.85 -21.69
C CYS A 59 -20.94 11.83 -20.20
N SER A 60 -22.23 11.72 -19.96
CA SER A 60 -22.84 11.43 -18.66
C SER A 60 -22.37 10.09 -18.10
N LEU A 61 -22.50 9.91 -16.77
CA LEU A 61 -22.17 8.63 -16.15
C LEU A 61 -23.13 7.53 -16.62
N GLU A 62 -24.40 7.85 -16.86
CA GLU A 62 -25.34 6.86 -17.38
C GLU A 62 -24.90 6.36 -18.77
N GLU A 63 -24.49 7.25 -19.68
CA GLU A 63 -23.96 6.85 -20.99
C GLU A 63 -22.70 5.97 -20.86
N VAL A 64 -21.81 6.28 -19.92
CA VAL A 64 -20.62 5.45 -19.64
C VAL A 64 -21.01 4.07 -19.14
N LEU A 65 -21.98 3.98 -18.23
CA LEU A 65 -22.48 2.70 -17.72
C LEU A 65 -23.18 1.91 -18.81
N SER A 66 -24.02 2.54 -19.64
CA SER A 66 -24.68 1.94 -20.79
C SER A 66 -23.65 1.41 -21.80
N ALA A 67 -22.62 2.18 -22.13
CA ALA A 67 -21.55 1.74 -23.01
C ALA A 67 -20.80 0.52 -22.44
N ALA A 68 -20.53 0.50 -21.13
CA ALA A 68 -19.87 -0.61 -20.47
C ALA A 68 -20.71 -1.91 -20.49
N GLN A 69 -22.05 -1.81 -20.54
CA GLN A 69 -22.94 -2.98 -20.68
C GLN A 69 -22.80 -3.70 -22.02
N ASN A 70 -22.20 -3.06 -23.04
CA ASN A 70 -21.90 -3.70 -24.31
C ASN A 70 -20.61 -4.55 -24.29
N SER A 71 -19.90 -4.62 -23.16
CA SER A 71 -18.67 -5.40 -23.01
C SER A 71 -18.94 -6.90 -22.84
N THR A 72 -17.93 -7.73 -23.10
CA THR A 72 -18.04 -9.18 -22.80
C THR A 72 -18.11 -9.46 -21.29
N ALA A 73 -17.63 -8.53 -20.46
CA ALA A 73 -17.76 -8.63 -19.01
C ALA A 73 -19.23 -8.56 -18.55
N ALA A 74 -20.04 -7.74 -19.21
CA ALA A 74 -21.46 -7.58 -18.91
C ALA A 74 -22.28 -8.85 -19.22
N GLN A 75 -21.84 -9.64 -20.19
CA GLN A 75 -22.48 -10.92 -20.54
C GLN A 75 -22.37 -11.97 -19.41
N THR A 76 -21.33 -11.86 -18.58
CA THR A 76 -20.98 -12.86 -17.55
C THR A 76 -21.01 -12.30 -16.13
N GLY A 77 -21.40 -11.04 -15.95
CA GLY A 77 -21.25 -10.35 -14.68
C GLY A 77 -22.14 -9.13 -14.53
N LYS A 78 -22.15 -8.58 -13.31
CA LYS A 78 -22.90 -7.36 -12.97
C LYS A 78 -21.95 -6.25 -12.55
N ILE A 79 -22.33 -5.00 -12.78
CA ILE A 79 -21.56 -3.84 -12.33
C ILE A 79 -21.46 -3.87 -10.80
N SER A 80 -20.24 -3.81 -10.28
CA SER A 80 -19.90 -3.78 -8.86
C SER A 80 -19.68 -2.34 -8.40
N PHE A 81 -18.89 -1.58 -9.16
CA PHE A 81 -18.65 -0.15 -8.94
C PHE A 81 -18.01 0.49 -10.16
N VAL A 82 -17.98 1.82 -10.18
CA VAL A 82 -17.30 2.63 -11.19
C VAL A 82 -16.28 3.54 -10.52
N ASP A 83 -15.04 3.50 -10.98
CA ASP A 83 -13.98 4.44 -10.59
C ASP A 83 -13.95 5.62 -11.56
N PHE A 84 -13.92 6.82 -11.00
CA PHE A 84 -13.86 8.06 -11.74
C PHE A 84 -12.44 8.30 -12.30
N PRO A 85 -12.32 8.97 -13.46
CA PRO A 85 -11.05 9.41 -14.00
C PRO A 85 -10.19 10.14 -12.97
N ARG A 86 -8.90 9.82 -12.94
CA ARG A 86 -7.92 10.49 -12.05
C ARG A 86 -7.58 11.91 -12.51
N SER A 87 -7.69 12.16 -13.81
CA SER A 87 -7.40 13.42 -14.48
C SER A 87 -8.59 13.84 -15.34
N VAL A 88 -8.59 15.11 -15.77
CA VAL A 88 -9.66 15.64 -16.62
C VAL A 88 -9.79 14.83 -17.91
N ASN A 89 -8.69 14.40 -18.51
CA ASN A 89 -8.71 13.59 -19.73
C ASN A 89 -8.52 12.09 -19.45
N GLY A 90 -8.82 11.65 -18.23
CA GLY A 90 -8.67 10.25 -17.84
C GLY A 90 -9.87 9.38 -18.26
N ILE A 91 -9.65 8.08 -18.26
CA ILE A 91 -10.61 7.06 -18.68
C ILE A 91 -11.43 6.56 -17.48
N TRP A 92 -12.72 6.29 -17.71
CA TRP A 92 -13.58 5.67 -16.70
C TRP A 92 -13.25 4.18 -16.57
N THR A 93 -13.28 3.66 -15.34
CA THR A 93 -13.12 2.21 -15.12
C THR A 93 -14.38 1.66 -14.48
N VAL A 94 -15.15 0.89 -15.24
CA VAL A 94 -16.34 0.18 -14.76
C VAL A 94 -15.91 -1.23 -14.36
N TRP A 95 -16.21 -1.61 -13.13
CA TRP A 95 -15.83 -2.91 -12.58
C TRP A 95 -17.02 -3.85 -12.57
N PHE A 96 -16.88 -4.98 -13.26
CA PHE A 96 -17.86 -6.06 -13.28
C PHE A 96 -17.44 -7.17 -12.33
N GLN A 97 -18.39 -7.64 -11.52
CA GLN A 97 -18.29 -8.89 -10.80
C GLN A 97 -18.60 -10.03 -11.78
N THR A 98 -17.56 -10.72 -12.24
CA THR A 98 -17.61 -11.84 -13.18
C THR A 98 -17.19 -13.15 -12.49
N GLY A 99 -17.16 -14.26 -13.23
CA GLY A 99 -16.75 -15.57 -12.69
C GLY A 99 -17.87 -16.30 -11.96
N THR A 100 -17.55 -17.47 -11.41
CA THR A 100 -18.54 -18.31 -10.70
C THR A 100 -18.66 -17.89 -9.25
N LYS A 101 -19.73 -18.33 -8.56
CA LYS A 101 -19.87 -18.12 -7.11
C LYS A 101 -18.68 -18.66 -6.31
N SER A 102 -18.09 -19.77 -6.77
CA SER A 102 -16.96 -20.43 -6.11
C SER A 102 -15.60 -19.83 -6.49
N ALA A 103 -15.52 -19.06 -7.58
CA ALA A 103 -14.31 -18.39 -8.04
C ALA A 103 -14.65 -16.99 -8.58
N PRO A 104 -15.09 -16.06 -7.71
CA PRO A 104 -15.46 -14.72 -8.12
C PRO A 104 -14.25 -13.96 -8.66
N GLN A 105 -14.44 -13.22 -9.74
CA GLN A 105 -13.41 -12.40 -10.36
C GLN A 105 -13.95 -10.99 -10.61
N LEU A 106 -13.05 -10.03 -10.66
CA LEU A 106 -13.38 -8.66 -11.05
C LEU A 106 -12.82 -8.41 -12.44
N THR A 107 -13.64 -7.88 -13.35
CA THR A 107 -13.20 -7.49 -14.68
C THR A 107 -13.36 -5.97 -14.83
N LYS A 108 -12.27 -5.30 -15.20
CA LYS A 108 -12.21 -3.86 -15.48
C LYS A 108 -12.59 -3.63 -16.95
N VAL A 109 -13.54 -2.75 -17.19
CA VAL A 109 -13.91 -2.25 -18.51
C VAL A 109 -13.58 -0.76 -18.54
N TYR A 110 -12.76 -0.35 -19.51
CA TYR A 110 -12.28 1.01 -19.66
C TYR A 110 -13.11 1.73 -20.72
N VAL A 111 -13.69 2.88 -20.37
CA VAL A 111 -14.61 3.61 -21.24
C VAL A 111 -14.15 5.05 -21.45
N ASP A 112 -14.03 5.44 -22.72
CA ASP A 112 -13.66 6.79 -23.14
C ASP A 112 -14.73 7.80 -22.69
N PRO A 113 -14.39 8.83 -21.90
CA PRO A 113 -15.35 9.81 -21.37
C PRO A 113 -15.94 10.76 -22.43
N PHE A 114 -15.44 10.75 -23.67
CA PHE A 114 -15.89 11.68 -24.72
C PHE A 114 -16.65 10.99 -25.86
N ARG A 115 -16.42 9.68 -26.06
CA ARG A 115 -16.97 8.93 -27.19
C ARG A 115 -17.80 7.73 -26.77
N THR A 116 -17.86 7.41 -25.47
CA THR A 116 -18.53 6.19 -24.96
C THR A 116 -18.07 4.90 -25.63
N VAL A 117 -16.80 4.86 -26.06
CA VAL A 117 -16.18 3.67 -26.67
C VAL A 117 -15.39 2.92 -25.61
N ILE A 118 -15.48 1.59 -25.61
CA ILE A 118 -14.66 0.73 -24.77
C ILE A 118 -13.23 0.74 -25.33
N THR A 119 -12.27 1.24 -24.55
CA THR A 119 -10.85 1.30 -24.93
C THR A 119 -10.07 0.06 -24.51
N GLY A 120 -10.64 -0.76 -23.63
CA GLY A 120 -10.06 -2.04 -23.26
C GLY A 120 -10.83 -2.77 -22.17
N GLN A 121 -10.47 -4.04 -21.97
CA GLN A 121 -11.03 -4.88 -20.91
C GLN A 121 -9.92 -5.74 -20.30
N ARG A 122 -9.92 -5.87 -18.97
CA ARG A 122 -8.91 -6.65 -18.24
C ARG A 122 -9.52 -7.37 -17.06
N VAL A 123 -9.26 -8.67 -16.93
CA VAL A 123 -9.48 -9.38 -15.68
C VAL A 123 -8.50 -8.83 -14.64
N HIS A 124 -9.01 -8.51 -13.45
CA HIS A 124 -8.20 -8.04 -12.34
C HIS A 124 -7.20 -9.13 -11.92
N GLY A 125 -5.91 -8.81 -11.95
CA GLY A 125 -4.84 -9.77 -11.69
C GLY A 125 -4.05 -10.18 -12.93
N ALA A 126 -4.55 -9.91 -14.13
CA ALA A 126 -3.87 -10.27 -15.38
C ALA A 126 -2.84 -9.22 -15.86
N ASP A 127 -2.82 -8.02 -15.26
CA ASP A 127 -1.87 -6.97 -15.62
C ASP A 127 -0.59 -7.02 -14.75
N LEU A 128 0.55 -6.64 -15.34
CA LEU A 128 1.87 -6.63 -14.70
C LEU A 128 1.85 -5.91 -13.35
N MET A 129 1.19 -4.76 -13.28
CA MET A 129 1.08 -3.96 -12.06
C MET A 129 0.32 -4.68 -10.95
N THR A 130 -0.71 -5.46 -11.29
CA THR A 130 -1.42 -6.29 -10.32
C THR A 130 -0.63 -7.54 -9.95
N TRP A 131 0.14 -8.11 -10.88
CA TRP A 131 1.08 -9.18 -10.55
C TRP A 131 2.15 -8.73 -9.55
N ILE A 132 2.76 -7.56 -9.75
CA ILE A 132 3.71 -6.96 -8.78
C ILE A 132 3.02 -6.66 -7.45
N PHE A 133 1.77 -6.17 -7.49
CA PHE A 133 0.97 -5.95 -6.28
C PHE A 133 0.79 -7.24 -5.48
N LYS A 134 0.40 -8.33 -6.14
CA LYS A 134 0.27 -9.65 -5.51
C LYS A 134 1.61 -10.19 -5.01
N LEU A 135 2.70 -10.02 -5.76
CA LEU A 135 4.03 -10.38 -5.27
C LEU A 135 4.40 -9.60 -3.99
N HIS A 136 4.07 -8.31 -3.92
CA HIS A 136 4.33 -7.46 -2.77
C HIS A 136 3.49 -7.82 -1.55
N THR A 137 2.18 -8.03 -1.73
CA THR A 137 1.24 -8.22 -0.63
C THR A 137 1.14 -9.66 -0.16
N GLU A 138 1.27 -10.62 -1.08
CA GLU A 138 0.97 -12.04 -0.82
C GLU A 138 2.03 -13.01 -1.34
N LEU A 139 3.18 -12.53 -1.86
CA LEU A 139 4.23 -13.39 -2.45
C LEU A 139 3.70 -14.36 -3.52
N LEU A 140 2.58 -14.03 -4.16
CA LEU A 140 1.84 -14.90 -5.10
C LEU A 140 1.33 -16.22 -4.45
N ALA A 141 1.27 -16.29 -3.13
CA ALA A 141 0.88 -17.47 -2.35
C ALA A 141 -0.42 -17.25 -1.53
N GLY A 142 -1.25 -16.30 -1.95
CA GLY A 142 -2.52 -15.98 -1.30
C GLY A 142 -2.37 -15.64 0.19
N HIS A 143 -3.31 -16.12 1.00
CA HIS A 143 -3.34 -15.85 2.44
C HIS A 143 -2.07 -16.26 3.19
N THR A 144 -1.42 -17.34 2.78
CA THR A 144 -0.17 -17.80 3.40
C THR A 144 0.94 -16.77 3.18
N GLY A 145 1.12 -16.32 1.94
CA GLY A 145 2.15 -15.33 1.65
C GLY A 145 1.81 -13.95 2.21
N GLU A 146 0.53 -13.58 2.29
CA GLU A 146 0.08 -12.37 3.01
C GLU A 146 0.51 -12.40 4.48
N THR A 147 0.29 -13.53 5.15
CA THR A 147 0.72 -13.73 6.54
C THR A 147 2.24 -13.62 6.68
N ILE A 148 2.99 -14.22 5.76
CA ILE A 148 4.46 -14.14 5.74
C ILE A 148 4.94 -12.69 5.58
N VAL A 149 4.34 -11.92 4.67
CA VAL A 149 4.67 -10.50 4.44
C VAL A 149 4.38 -9.67 5.69
N GLY A 150 3.23 -9.89 6.34
CA GLY A 150 2.88 -9.22 7.59
C GLY A 150 3.89 -9.50 8.71
N ILE A 151 4.28 -10.77 8.89
CA ILE A 151 5.32 -11.16 9.87
C ILE A 151 6.67 -10.55 9.51
N ALA A 152 7.02 -10.51 8.22
CA ALA A 152 8.24 -9.85 7.76
C ALA A 152 8.21 -8.35 8.11
N GLY A 153 7.06 -7.68 8.01
CA GLY A 153 6.87 -6.30 8.49
C GLY A 153 7.20 -6.14 9.99
N ILE A 154 6.74 -7.07 10.83
CA ILE A 154 7.07 -7.08 12.28
C ILE A 154 8.58 -7.25 12.48
N VAL A 155 9.20 -8.19 11.77
CA VAL A 155 10.64 -8.44 11.81
C VAL A 155 11.43 -7.20 11.36
N LEU A 156 10.99 -6.50 10.31
CA LEU A 156 11.58 -5.24 9.87
C LEU A 156 11.52 -4.19 10.97
N MET A 157 10.35 -4.00 11.61
CA MET A 157 10.18 -3.03 12.69
C MET A 157 11.12 -3.33 13.86
N LEU A 158 11.20 -4.59 14.31
CA LEU A 158 12.14 -5.02 15.36
C LEU A 158 13.62 -4.86 14.94
N SER A 159 13.93 -5.12 13.67
CA SER A 159 15.27 -4.95 13.11
C SER A 159 15.69 -3.47 13.10
N VAL A 160 14.79 -2.56 12.72
CA VAL A 160 15.04 -1.11 12.74
C VAL A 160 15.22 -0.61 14.17
N ILE A 161 14.33 -1.00 15.09
CA ILE A 161 14.45 -0.63 16.52
C ILE A 161 15.78 -1.12 17.10
N SER A 162 16.13 -2.38 16.88
CA SER A 162 17.42 -2.91 17.33
C SER A 162 18.61 -2.20 16.69
N GLY A 163 18.52 -1.81 15.42
CA GLY A 163 19.51 -1.00 14.72
C GLY A 163 19.71 0.38 15.36
N ILE A 164 18.64 1.09 15.69
CA ILE A 164 18.68 2.39 16.39
C ILE A 164 19.34 2.23 17.77
N LEU A 165 18.92 1.23 18.55
CA LEU A 165 19.49 0.95 19.87
C LEU A 165 21.00 0.65 19.82
N LEU A 166 21.47 -0.01 18.74
CA LEU A 166 22.88 -0.30 18.50
C LEU A 166 23.67 0.90 17.98
N TRP A 167 23.02 1.79 17.23
CA TRP A 167 23.59 3.02 16.68
C TRP A 167 23.74 4.12 17.73
N TRP A 168 22.78 4.21 18.66
CA TRP A 168 22.61 5.33 19.57
C TRP A 168 23.93 5.79 20.24
N PRO A 169 24.27 7.10 20.20
CA PRO A 169 25.61 7.59 20.53
C PRO A 169 25.90 7.73 22.03
N LEU A 170 24.97 7.41 22.96
CA LEU A 170 25.26 7.39 24.41
C LEU A 170 26.41 6.43 24.81
N TRP A 171 26.97 5.71 23.85
CA TRP A 171 28.02 4.71 24.02
C TRP A 171 29.38 5.18 23.48
N ARG A 172 29.50 6.36 22.84
CA ARG A 172 30.75 6.94 22.30
C ARG A 172 30.76 8.47 22.27
N HIS A 173 31.91 9.07 22.61
CA HIS A 173 32.13 10.52 22.75
C HIS A 173 32.14 11.38 21.47
N SER A 174 31.75 10.87 20.29
CA SER A 174 31.82 11.68 19.05
C SER A 174 30.67 11.40 18.07
N TRP A 175 29.71 12.32 18.04
CA TRP A 175 28.56 12.28 17.13
C TRP A 175 28.98 12.43 15.66
N ARG A 176 30.10 13.12 15.37
CA ARG A 176 30.64 13.25 14.00
C ARG A 176 31.02 11.89 13.40
N SER A 177 31.56 10.97 14.20
CA SER A 177 31.88 9.60 13.76
C SER A 177 30.63 8.72 13.52
N ALA A 178 29.47 9.11 14.06
CA ALA A 178 28.22 8.38 13.90
C ALA A 178 27.62 8.54 12.49
N PHE A 179 28.05 9.58 11.75
CA PHE A 179 27.58 9.89 10.39
C PHE A 179 28.68 9.86 9.31
N SER A 180 29.94 9.66 9.70
CA SER A 180 31.05 9.58 8.74
C SER A 180 31.01 8.30 7.90
N ILE A 181 31.26 8.41 6.60
CA ILE A 181 31.52 7.30 5.67
C ILE A 181 33.01 7.28 5.35
N ARG A 182 33.72 6.26 5.85
CA ARG A 182 35.15 6.08 5.60
C ARG A 182 35.39 5.08 4.46
N SER A 183 36.50 5.24 3.76
CA SER A 183 36.93 4.32 2.71
C SER A 183 37.53 3.01 3.27
N GLY A 184 37.81 2.07 2.38
CA GLY A 184 38.52 0.83 2.70
C GLY A 184 37.70 -0.13 3.57
N MET A 185 38.32 -0.65 4.64
CA MET A 185 37.75 -1.75 5.44
C MET A 185 36.43 -1.40 6.13
N LEU A 186 36.19 -0.11 6.42
CA LEU A 186 35.03 0.37 7.17
C LEU A 186 33.87 0.83 6.30
N PHE A 187 34.04 0.88 4.96
CA PHE A 187 33.05 1.43 4.04
C PHE A 187 31.66 0.80 4.18
N ASN A 188 31.57 -0.54 4.06
CA ASN A 188 30.28 -1.23 4.20
C ASN A 188 29.64 -1.04 5.58
N TYR A 189 30.46 -0.98 6.64
CA TYR A 189 29.97 -0.77 8.00
C TYR A 189 29.40 0.64 8.18
N ASP A 190 30.12 1.66 7.73
CA ASP A 190 29.66 3.04 7.83
C ASP A 190 28.46 3.29 6.91
N LEU A 191 28.45 2.72 5.70
CA LEU A 191 27.31 2.80 4.78
C LEU A 191 26.06 2.14 5.39
N HIS A 192 26.17 0.92 5.92
CA HIS A 192 25.06 0.24 6.60
C HIS A 192 24.48 1.08 7.74
N LYS A 193 25.37 1.61 8.58
CA LYS A 193 25.03 2.43 9.74
C LYS A 193 24.33 3.74 9.33
N VAL A 194 24.87 4.48 8.37
CA VAL A 194 24.32 5.77 7.90
C VAL A 194 23.00 5.56 7.17
N THR A 195 22.92 4.60 6.24
CA THR A 195 21.69 4.26 5.53
C THR A 195 20.59 3.85 6.50
N GLY A 196 20.93 3.03 7.51
CA GLY A 196 19.98 2.53 8.50
C GLY A 196 19.39 3.64 9.35
N ILE A 197 20.22 4.50 9.95
CA ILE A 197 19.71 5.56 10.82
C ILE A 197 18.92 6.62 10.05
N PHE A 198 19.42 7.02 8.85
CA PHE A 198 18.78 8.04 8.03
C PHE A 198 17.38 7.59 7.56
N ASN A 199 17.24 6.32 7.17
CA ASN A 199 15.96 5.79 6.71
C ASN A 199 15.07 5.27 7.84
N SER A 200 15.57 5.15 9.07
CA SER A 200 14.81 4.52 10.16
C SER A 200 13.44 5.16 10.45
N PRO A 201 13.24 6.49 10.43
CA PRO A 201 11.93 7.07 10.69
C PRO A 201 10.91 6.63 9.63
N LEU A 202 11.30 6.68 8.35
CA LEU A 202 10.44 6.27 7.24
C LEU A 202 10.22 4.75 7.23
N LEU A 203 11.26 3.94 7.46
CA LEU A 203 11.12 2.49 7.54
C LEU A 203 10.19 2.05 8.68
N LEU A 204 10.19 2.75 9.82
CA LEU A 204 9.25 2.47 10.91
C LEU A 204 7.81 2.79 10.52
N VAL A 205 7.56 3.93 9.85
CA VAL A 205 6.24 4.26 9.32
C VAL A 205 5.79 3.20 8.31
N MET A 206 6.63 2.87 7.33
CA MET A 206 6.31 1.90 6.28
C MET A 206 6.05 0.50 6.85
N ALA A 207 6.86 0.06 7.82
CA ALA A 207 6.69 -1.24 8.49
C ALA A 207 5.39 -1.26 9.30
N PHE A 208 5.14 -0.23 10.11
CA PHE A 208 3.94 -0.17 10.94
C PHE A 208 2.67 -0.13 10.10
N THR A 209 2.61 0.73 9.08
CA THR A 209 1.44 0.82 8.21
C THR A 209 1.26 -0.45 7.39
N GLY A 210 2.35 -1.11 6.96
CA GLY A 210 2.30 -2.40 6.29
C GLY A 210 1.72 -3.51 7.18
N ILE A 211 2.19 -3.61 8.44
CA ILE A 211 1.64 -4.53 9.44
C ILE A 211 0.14 -4.28 9.65
N TYR A 212 -0.26 -3.01 9.76
CA TYR A 212 -1.66 -2.64 9.90
C TYR A 212 -2.49 -3.10 8.69
N LEU A 213 -2.00 -2.90 7.47
CA LEU A 213 -2.71 -3.27 6.25
C LEU A 213 -2.91 -4.78 6.12
N THR A 214 -1.97 -5.58 6.63
CA THR A 214 -2.08 -7.04 6.66
C THR A 214 -2.94 -7.55 7.82
N PHE A 215 -2.82 -6.95 9.02
CA PHE A 215 -3.50 -7.41 10.24
C PHE A 215 -4.40 -6.33 10.88
N PRO A 216 -5.37 -5.74 10.14
CA PRO A 216 -6.18 -4.65 10.67
C PRO A 216 -7.04 -5.10 11.86
N ALA A 217 -7.47 -6.37 11.88
CA ALA A 217 -8.25 -6.96 12.96
C ALA A 217 -7.50 -7.01 14.30
N TRP A 218 -6.16 -7.01 14.27
CA TRP A 218 -5.34 -7.06 15.48
C TRP A 218 -5.02 -5.65 15.98
N ILE A 219 -4.81 -4.69 15.08
CA ILE A 219 -4.39 -3.34 15.43
C ILE A 219 -5.57 -2.39 15.69
N ALA A 220 -6.64 -2.46 14.89
CA ALA A 220 -7.76 -1.53 15.00
C ALA A 220 -8.47 -1.56 16.37
N PRO A 221 -8.70 -2.73 17.02
CA PRO A 221 -9.25 -2.77 18.36
C PRO A 221 -8.33 -2.14 19.41
N CYS A 222 -7.01 -2.34 19.31
CA CYS A 222 -6.04 -1.73 20.22
C CYS A 222 -6.05 -0.20 20.11
N VAL A 223 -6.11 0.34 18.90
CA VAL A 223 -6.18 1.79 18.67
C VAL A 223 -7.45 2.37 19.28
N LYS A 224 -8.60 1.73 19.02
CA LYS A 224 -9.89 2.13 19.59
C LYS A 224 -9.89 2.08 21.12
N PHE A 225 -9.31 1.03 21.69
CA PHE A 225 -9.14 0.89 23.14
C PHE A 225 -8.28 2.00 23.73
N ILE A 226 -7.09 2.27 23.16
CA ILE A 226 -6.18 3.32 23.61
C ILE A 226 -6.83 4.71 23.55
N LEU A 227 -7.62 4.96 22.50
CA LEU A 227 -8.31 6.23 22.31
C LEU A 227 -9.66 6.31 23.05
N ALA A 228 -10.02 5.27 23.82
CA ALA A 228 -11.31 5.16 24.51
C ALA A 228 -12.54 5.33 23.58
N GLU A 229 -12.40 4.95 22.31
CA GLU A 229 -13.47 5.03 21.32
C GLU A 229 -14.17 3.68 21.20
N HIS A 230 -15.46 3.63 21.53
CA HIS A 230 -16.26 2.44 21.31
C HIS A 230 -16.43 2.18 19.81
N ALA A 231 -16.39 0.90 19.41
CA ALA A 231 -16.60 0.51 18.03
C ALA A 231 -18.01 0.93 17.59
N ARG A 232 -18.12 2.01 16.82
CA ARG A 232 -19.33 2.33 16.07
C ARG A 232 -19.36 1.43 14.83
N PRO A 233 -20.39 0.58 14.64
CA PRO A 233 -20.56 -0.12 13.38
C PRO A 233 -20.63 0.91 12.24
N ALA A 234 -20.02 0.60 11.10
CA ALA A 234 -20.17 1.45 9.93
C ALA A 234 -21.67 1.52 9.58
N PRO A 235 -22.24 2.73 9.37
CA PRO A 235 -23.64 2.84 8.97
C PRO A 235 -23.84 2.07 7.66
N GLN A 236 -24.82 1.16 7.67
CA GLN A 236 -25.27 0.39 6.52
C GLN A 236 -26.74 0.74 6.26
N PRO A 237 -27.02 2.00 5.88
CA PRO A 237 -28.39 2.42 5.63
C PRO A 237 -28.98 1.57 4.50
N ARG A 238 -30.24 1.17 4.67
CA ARG A 238 -31.02 0.44 3.68
C ARG A 238 -32.06 1.36 3.08
N SER A 239 -32.30 1.18 1.78
CA SER A 239 -33.42 1.80 1.09
C SER A 239 -34.71 1.05 1.39
N THR A 240 -35.84 1.75 1.31
CA THR A 240 -37.17 1.15 1.25
C THR A 240 -37.65 1.16 -0.20
N PRO A 241 -37.73 -0.02 -0.86
CA PRO A 241 -38.18 -0.12 -2.25
C PRO A 241 -39.55 0.53 -2.46
N MET A 242 -39.70 1.24 -3.56
CA MET A 242 -40.97 1.85 -3.98
C MET A 242 -41.49 1.09 -5.20
N ALA A 243 -42.64 0.43 -5.05
CA ALA A 243 -43.26 -0.29 -6.15
C ALA A 243 -43.66 0.68 -7.28
N GLY A 244 -43.32 0.33 -8.52
CA GLY A 244 -43.65 1.14 -9.70
C GLY A 244 -42.82 2.42 -9.87
N VAL A 245 -41.77 2.61 -9.06
CA VAL A 245 -40.86 3.75 -9.19
C VAL A 245 -39.48 3.24 -9.61
N ASP A 246 -39.00 3.76 -10.73
CA ASP A 246 -37.65 3.47 -11.21
C ASP A 246 -36.60 4.17 -10.35
N ARG A 247 -35.38 3.64 -10.39
CA ARG A 247 -34.26 4.24 -9.68
C ARG A 247 -33.84 5.55 -10.36
N ILE A 248 -33.39 6.49 -9.56
CA ILE A 248 -32.75 7.70 -10.08
C ILE A 248 -31.49 7.35 -10.88
N SER A 249 -31.19 8.17 -11.88
CA SER A 249 -29.99 7.99 -12.72
C SER A 249 -28.70 8.17 -11.91
N ALA A 250 -27.62 7.58 -12.40
CA ALA A 250 -26.31 7.76 -11.78
C ALA A 250 -25.86 9.23 -11.82
N ASP A 251 -26.26 9.99 -12.85
CA ASP A 251 -26.01 11.42 -12.96
C ASP A 251 -26.74 12.22 -11.88
N ARG A 252 -27.99 11.90 -11.59
CA ARG A 252 -28.73 12.57 -10.51
C ARG A 252 -28.06 12.35 -9.15
N VAL A 253 -27.51 11.16 -8.93
CA VAL A 253 -26.71 10.85 -7.73
C VAL A 253 -25.45 11.72 -7.67
N MET A 254 -24.76 11.93 -8.80
CA MET A 254 -23.57 12.79 -8.85
C MET A 254 -23.91 14.26 -8.55
N GLU A 255 -25.01 14.77 -9.09
CA GLU A 255 -25.51 16.13 -8.81
C GLU A 255 -25.71 16.32 -7.30
N ILE A 256 -26.47 15.42 -6.66
CA ILE A 256 -26.74 15.47 -5.21
C ILE A 256 -25.44 15.54 -4.40
N VAL A 257 -24.44 14.70 -4.73
CA VAL A 257 -23.16 14.69 -3.99
C VAL A 257 -22.32 15.93 -4.27
N THR A 258 -22.36 16.45 -5.50
CA THR A 258 -21.63 17.66 -5.88
C THR A 258 -22.20 18.89 -5.19
N ASP A 259 -23.52 18.97 -5.04
CA ASP A 259 -24.20 20.05 -4.30
C ASP A 259 -23.86 20.01 -2.81
N LEU A 260 -23.79 18.81 -2.21
CA LEU A 260 -23.40 18.64 -0.82
C LEU A 260 -21.91 18.95 -0.58
N TYR A 261 -21.05 18.66 -1.56
CA TYR A 261 -19.60 18.82 -1.46
C TYR A 261 -19.01 19.52 -2.70
N PRO A 262 -19.24 20.83 -2.88
CA PRO A 262 -18.85 21.55 -4.09
C PRO A 262 -17.32 21.63 -4.29
N LYS A 263 -16.55 21.49 -3.21
CA LYS A 263 -15.07 21.42 -3.25
C LYS A 263 -14.54 19.97 -3.29
N GLY A 264 -15.44 19.00 -3.20
CA GLY A 264 -15.12 17.58 -3.24
C GLY A 264 -14.89 17.09 -4.65
N ARG A 265 -14.37 15.87 -4.77
CA ARG A 265 -14.23 15.16 -6.04
C ARG A 265 -14.74 13.74 -5.86
N ILE A 266 -15.75 13.35 -6.64
CA ILE A 266 -16.23 11.98 -6.64
C ILE A 266 -15.11 11.08 -7.18
N ARG A 267 -14.87 9.96 -6.50
CA ARG A 267 -13.80 9.00 -6.83
C ARG A 267 -14.35 7.65 -7.23
N ARG A 268 -15.45 7.23 -6.61
CA ARG A 268 -16.09 5.95 -6.88
C ARG A 268 -17.58 6.01 -6.61
N LEU A 269 -18.36 5.32 -7.43
CA LEU A 269 -19.78 5.08 -7.19
C LEU A 269 -20.06 3.58 -7.18
N HIS A 270 -20.78 3.12 -6.16
CA HIS A 270 -21.32 1.77 -6.09
C HIS A 270 -22.82 1.84 -6.36
N PRO A 271 -23.33 1.24 -7.46
CA PRO A 271 -24.76 1.14 -7.69
C PRO A 271 -25.41 0.09 -6.76
N PRO A 272 -26.70 0.23 -6.44
CA PRO A 272 -27.43 -0.73 -5.62
C PRO A 272 -27.58 -2.08 -6.33
N SER A 273 -27.10 -3.15 -5.71
CA SER A 273 -27.16 -4.52 -6.23
C SER A 273 -28.48 -5.26 -5.92
N THR A 274 -29.22 -4.80 -4.91
CA THR A 274 -30.55 -5.31 -4.51
C THR A 274 -31.56 -4.15 -4.43
N PRO A 275 -32.88 -4.41 -4.41
CA PRO A 275 -33.89 -3.36 -4.25
C PRO A 275 -33.70 -2.51 -2.99
N GLU A 276 -33.30 -3.11 -1.88
CA GLU A 276 -33.05 -2.43 -0.59
C GLU A 276 -31.64 -1.80 -0.52
N GLY A 277 -30.83 -2.00 -1.56
CA GLY A 277 -29.50 -1.44 -1.67
C GLY A 277 -29.52 0.07 -1.81
N THR A 278 -28.38 0.70 -1.55
CA THR A 278 -28.19 2.15 -1.67
C THR A 278 -27.10 2.46 -2.67
N PHE A 279 -27.15 3.66 -3.27
CA PHE A 279 -25.96 4.19 -3.93
C PHE A 279 -24.94 4.56 -2.87
N VAL A 280 -23.70 4.10 -3.04
CA VAL A 280 -22.58 4.51 -2.15
C VAL A 280 -21.57 5.28 -2.98
N VAL A 281 -21.46 6.56 -2.69
CA VAL A 281 -20.53 7.46 -3.38
C VAL A 281 -19.35 7.73 -2.48
N ARG A 282 -18.15 7.38 -2.93
CA ARG A 282 -16.88 7.72 -2.28
C ARG A 282 -16.35 8.98 -2.92
N PHE A 283 -15.96 9.95 -2.09
CA PHE A 283 -15.45 11.22 -2.55
C PHE A 283 -14.22 11.64 -1.74
N TRP A 284 -13.34 12.36 -2.43
CA TRP A 284 -12.22 13.07 -1.83
C TRP A 284 -12.66 14.49 -1.50
N GLN A 285 -12.15 15.04 -0.40
CA GLN A 285 -12.30 16.45 -0.07
C GLN A 285 -11.01 17.06 0.48
N PRO A 286 -10.87 18.40 0.48
CA PRO A 286 -9.70 19.05 1.07
C PRO A 286 -9.48 18.61 2.53
N GLY A 287 -8.28 18.13 2.82
CA GLY A 287 -7.89 17.56 4.12
C GLY A 287 -7.75 16.04 4.11
N ASP A 288 -8.27 15.33 3.10
CA ASP A 288 -8.12 13.88 3.01
C ASP A 288 -6.68 13.46 2.72
N ALA A 289 -6.13 12.62 3.61
CA ALA A 289 -4.85 11.95 3.39
C ALA A 289 -4.92 10.99 2.19
N ASN A 290 -6.03 10.28 2.01
CA ASN A 290 -6.27 9.39 0.87
C ASN A 290 -6.64 10.20 -0.38
N ARG A 291 -5.64 10.72 -1.08
CA ARG A 291 -5.84 11.60 -2.25
C ARG A 291 -6.46 10.87 -3.45
N SER A 292 -6.22 9.57 -3.58
CA SER A 292 -6.64 8.77 -4.73
C SER A 292 -8.12 8.40 -4.67
N LEU A 293 -8.58 7.86 -3.55
CA LEU A 293 -9.96 7.38 -3.39
C LEU A 293 -10.82 8.24 -2.46
N GLY A 294 -10.22 9.12 -1.64
CA GLY A 294 -10.93 9.88 -0.63
C GLY A 294 -11.27 9.05 0.61
N SER A 295 -11.58 9.72 1.72
CA SER A 295 -11.94 9.05 2.98
C SER A 295 -13.43 9.15 3.32
N SER A 296 -14.18 9.94 2.56
CA SER A 296 -15.60 10.19 2.81
C SER A 296 -16.52 9.34 1.96
N ARG A 297 -17.74 9.10 2.47
CA ARG A 297 -18.80 8.33 1.79
C ARG A 297 -20.16 8.98 2.01
N VAL A 298 -21.00 8.97 0.98
CA VAL A 298 -22.43 9.33 1.04
C VAL A 298 -23.25 8.12 0.62
N TRP A 299 -24.31 7.82 1.37
CA TRP A 299 -25.31 6.82 1.01
C TRP A 299 -26.58 7.52 0.56
N ILE A 300 -27.07 7.16 -0.63
CA ILE A 300 -28.24 7.80 -1.26
C ILE A 300 -29.31 6.74 -1.54
N ASP A 301 -30.56 7.08 -1.19
CA ASP A 301 -31.74 6.29 -1.52
C ASP A 301 -31.93 6.28 -3.05
N PRO A 302 -31.94 5.09 -3.69
CA PRO A 302 -32.02 4.98 -5.13
C PRO A 302 -33.38 5.34 -5.72
N TYR A 303 -34.45 5.44 -4.93
CA TYR A 303 -35.79 5.80 -5.42
C TYR A 303 -36.13 7.26 -5.14
N ARG A 304 -35.73 7.76 -3.96
CA ARG A 304 -36.08 9.12 -3.51
C ARG A 304 -34.98 10.15 -3.76
N GLY A 305 -33.73 9.72 -3.94
CA GLY A 305 -32.57 10.61 -3.98
C GLY A 305 -32.26 11.29 -2.64
N THR A 306 -32.83 10.80 -1.54
CA THR A 306 -32.55 11.33 -0.20
C THR A 306 -31.22 10.78 0.32
N VAL A 307 -30.49 11.62 1.05
CA VAL A 307 -29.25 11.21 1.72
C VAL A 307 -29.61 10.40 2.97
N LEU A 308 -29.26 9.12 2.97
CA LEU A 308 -29.55 8.20 4.08
C LEU A 308 -28.43 8.17 5.12
N GLY A 309 -27.23 8.62 4.74
CA GLY A 309 -26.10 8.67 5.65
C GLY A 309 -24.87 9.31 5.03
N VAL A 310 -24.00 9.82 5.89
CA VAL A 310 -22.74 10.45 5.50
C VAL A 310 -21.65 10.00 6.47
N LYS A 311 -20.52 9.56 5.92
CA LYS A 311 -19.25 9.42 6.63
C LYS A 311 -18.34 10.50 6.12
N ASP A 312 -18.27 11.61 6.84
CA ASP A 312 -17.44 12.76 6.50
C ASP A 312 -16.07 12.63 7.17
N SER A 313 -14.99 12.69 6.39
CA SER A 313 -13.62 12.63 6.89
C SER A 313 -13.25 13.76 7.86
N LYS A 314 -13.93 14.91 7.78
CA LYS A 314 -13.73 16.04 8.70
C LYS A 314 -14.40 15.83 10.05
N GLN A 315 -15.34 14.89 10.13
CA GLN A 315 -16.08 14.54 11.35
C GLN A 315 -15.67 13.16 11.89
N GLN A 316 -14.51 12.66 11.45
CA GLN A 316 -13.98 11.37 11.91
C GLN A 316 -13.52 11.46 13.36
N THR A 317 -13.70 10.35 14.07
CA THR A 317 -13.06 10.13 15.36
C THR A 317 -11.54 9.98 15.18
N ALA A 318 -10.77 10.07 16.26
CA ALA A 318 -9.32 9.94 16.18
C ALA A 318 -8.90 8.55 15.69
N ALA A 319 -9.63 7.48 16.07
CA ALA A 319 -9.35 6.14 15.55
C ALA A 319 -9.68 6.03 14.06
N ASP A 320 -10.78 6.61 13.58
CA ASP A 320 -11.14 6.61 12.16
C ASP A 320 -10.12 7.41 11.33
N ALA A 321 -9.68 8.56 11.84
CA ALA A 321 -8.62 9.35 11.23
C ALA A 321 -7.32 8.52 11.15
N PHE A 322 -6.89 7.93 12.26
CA PHE A 322 -5.70 7.06 12.29
C PHE A 322 -5.81 5.94 11.25
N ILE A 323 -6.93 5.21 11.21
CA ILE A 323 -7.15 4.09 10.28
C ILE A 323 -7.10 4.57 8.82
N SER A 324 -7.72 5.71 8.51
CA SER A 324 -7.78 6.23 7.14
C SER A 324 -6.42 6.69 6.59
N TRP A 325 -5.45 6.97 7.48
CA TRP A 325 -4.10 7.38 7.13
C TRP A 325 -3.14 6.23 6.84
N GLN A 326 -3.48 4.98 7.19
CA GLN A 326 -2.51 3.87 7.09
C GLN A 326 -2.11 3.57 5.64
N LEU A 327 -3.08 3.43 4.74
CA LEU A 327 -2.78 3.22 3.31
C LEU A 327 -2.07 4.44 2.68
N PRO A 328 -2.53 5.70 2.90
CA PRO A 328 -1.87 6.88 2.36
C PRO A 328 -0.45 7.14 2.87
N LEU A 329 -0.15 6.77 4.11
CA LEU A 329 1.20 6.84 4.65
C LEU A 329 2.08 5.75 4.02
N HIS A 330 1.56 4.52 3.90
CA HIS A 330 2.30 3.40 3.33
C HIS A 330 2.66 3.60 1.85
N ASN A 331 1.77 4.18 1.05
CA ASN A 331 2.04 4.46 -0.37
C ASN A 331 2.62 5.87 -0.62
N GLY A 332 2.82 6.65 0.44
CA GLY A 332 3.36 8.02 0.39
C GLY A 332 2.39 9.09 -0.13
N GLU A 333 1.15 8.76 -0.52
CA GLU A 333 0.23 9.74 -1.12
C GLU A 333 -0.29 10.78 -0.12
N ALA A 334 -0.22 10.52 1.20
CA ALA A 334 -0.62 11.50 2.23
C ALA A 334 0.10 12.84 2.02
N LEU A 335 1.39 12.79 1.71
CA LEU A 335 2.24 13.95 1.41
C LEU A 335 2.34 14.27 -0.09
N GLY A 336 1.40 13.76 -0.89
CA GLY A 336 1.36 13.98 -2.33
C GLY A 336 2.54 13.35 -3.07
N LEU A 337 3.06 14.05 -4.09
CA LEU A 337 4.15 13.54 -4.92
C LEU A 337 5.46 13.42 -4.15
N VAL A 338 5.73 14.34 -3.21
CA VAL A 338 6.94 14.29 -2.37
C VAL A 338 6.95 13.02 -1.53
N GLY A 339 5.83 12.69 -0.88
CA GLY A 339 5.72 11.46 -0.09
C GLY A 339 5.88 10.19 -0.92
N ARG A 340 5.35 10.17 -2.16
CA ARG A 340 5.56 9.04 -3.08
C ARG A 340 7.03 8.85 -3.45
N TRP A 341 7.75 9.93 -3.73
CA TRP A 341 9.20 9.86 -3.98
C TRP A 341 9.99 9.43 -2.74
N LEU A 342 9.61 9.91 -1.55
CA LEU A 342 10.21 9.44 -0.30
C LEU A 342 10.01 7.93 -0.12
N ALA A 343 8.78 7.44 -0.28
CA ALA A 343 8.48 6.01 -0.19
C ALA A 343 9.23 5.19 -1.26
N PHE A 344 9.30 5.69 -2.50
CA PHE A 344 10.07 5.09 -3.60
C PHE A 344 11.55 4.93 -3.23
N VAL A 345 12.22 6.01 -2.81
CA VAL A 345 13.65 5.99 -2.47
C VAL A 345 13.90 5.13 -1.24
N THR A 346 13.06 5.26 -0.20
CA THR A 346 13.20 4.46 1.03
C THR A 346 13.08 2.96 0.77
N GLY A 347 12.27 2.51 -0.19
CA GLY A 347 12.15 1.08 -0.47
C GLY A 347 13.39 0.44 -1.11
N PHE A 348 14.39 1.22 -1.54
CA PHE A 348 15.73 0.70 -1.88
C PHE A 348 16.63 0.49 -0.64
N ALA A 349 16.30 1.11 0.50
CA ALA A 349 17.14 1.05 1.69
C ALA A 349 17.28 -0.38 2.25
N PRO A 350 16.23 -1.22 2.33
CA PRO A 350 16.37 -2.60 2.79
C PRO A 350 17.29 -3.45 1.92
N LEU A 351 17.32 -3.24 0.60
CA LEU A 351 18.30 -3.89 -0.29
C LEU A 351 19.73 -3.46 0.06
N ALA A 352 19.98 -2.15 0.17
CA ALA A 352 21.29 -1.63 0.52
C ALA A 352 21.76 -2.13 1.89
N LEU A 353 20.86 -2.17 2.88
CA LEU A 353 21.13 -2.68 4.23
C LEU A 353 21.41 -4.17 4.23
N TYR A 354 20.66 -4.96 3.45
CA TYR A 354 20.89 -6.39 3.31
C TYR A 354 22.25 -6.68 2.68
N VAL A 355 22.57 -6.03 1.55
CA VAL A 355 23.87 -6.22 0.86
C VAL A 355 25.03 -5.85 1.78
N THR A 356 25.00 -4.66 2.37
CA THR A 356 26.07 -4.20 3.27
C THR A 356 26.18 -5.08 4.52
N GLY A 357 25.05 -5.46 5.13
CA GLY A 357 24.99 -6.33 6.30
C GLY A 357 25.55 -7.73 6.01
N PHE A 358 25.17 -8.31 4.87
CA PHE A 358 25.67 -9.62 4.42
C PHE A 358 27.18 -9.59 4.16
N LEU A 359 27.70 -8.54 3.52
CA LEU A 359 29.14 -8.38 3.29
C LEU A 359 29.93 -8.27 4.60
N ILE A 360 29.41 -7.51 5.58
CA ILE A 360 29.99 -7.41 6.92
C ILE A 360 30.01 -8.79 7.61
N TRP A 361 28.90 -9.51 7.56
CA TRP A 361 28.78 -10.85 8.14
C TRP A 361 29.78 -11.82 7.51
N ARG A 362 29.82 -11.90 6.18
CA ARG A 362 30.70 -12.80 5.41
C ARG A 362 32.17 -12.53 5.72
N ARG A 363 32.59 -11.26 5.78
CA ARG A 363 33.98 -10.89 6.11
C ARG A 363 34.37 -11.34 7.52
N LYS A 364 33.50 -11.08 8.51
CA LYS A 364 33.76 -11.47 9.91
C LYS A 364 33.76 -12.98 10.09
N HIS A 365 32.97 -13.71 9.29
CA HIS A 365 32.97 -15.16 9.28
C HIS A 365 34.28 -15.72 8.72
N ARG A 366 34.76 -15.20 7.57
CA ARG A 366 36.02 -15.62 6.94
C ARG A 366 37.26 -15.37 7.81
N SER A 367 37.32 -14.22 8.48
CA SER A 367 38.41 -13.93 9.42
C SER A 367 38.44 -14.93 10.58
N ARG A 368 37.27 -15.33 11.12
CA ARG A 368 37.18 -16.31 12.21
C ARG A 368 37.58 -17.73 11.82
N THR A 369 37.33 -18.13 10.57
CA THR A 369 37.79 -19.44 10.07
C THR A 369 39.28 -19.44 9.75
N GLN A 370 39.85 -18.35 9.22
CA GLN A 370 41.30 -18.25 8.97
C GLN A 370 42.14 -18.25 10.25
N THR A 371 41.69 -17.59 11.32
CA THR A 371 42.39 -17.64 12.62
C THR A 371 42.24 -18.98 13.35
N ARG A 372 41.40 -19.90 12.83
CA ARG A 372 41.16 -21.23 13.40
C ARG A 372 41.81 -22.37 12.63
N SER A 373 42.53 -22.12 11.53
CA SER A 373 43.39 -23.14 10.93
C SER A 373 44.53 -23.46 11.90
N PRO A 374 44.69 -24.72 12.33
CA PRO A 374 45.83 -25.09 13.16
C PRO A 374 47.09 -24.88 12.34
N ILE A 375 48.07 -24.18 12.92
CA ILE A 375 49.45 -24.22 12.44
C ILE A 375 49.85 -25.70 12.56
N THR A 376 49.91 -26.41 11.44
CA THR A 376 50.61 -27.70 11.38
C THR A 376 52.04 -27.41 11.77
N LYS A 377 52.41 -27.75 13.01
CA LYS A 377 53.81 -27.85 13.42
C LYS A 377 54.39 -28.98 12.60
N GLU A 378 55.09 -28.68 11.52
CA GLU A 378 56.06 -29.60 10.95
C GLU A 378 57.11 -29.85 12.04
N SER A 379 57.22 -31.12 12.46
CA SER A 379 58.21 -31.58 13.42
C SER A 379 59.56 -31.69 12.71
N PRO A 380 60.60 -30.93 13.11
CA PRO A 380 61.90 -31.01 12.47
C PRO A 380 62.75 -32.08 13.16
N TRP A 381 62.42 -33.37 12.98
CA TRP A 381 63.31 -34.47 13.37
C TRP A 381 63.15 -35.66 12.44
N GLN A 382 63.79 -35.57 11.28
CA GLN A 382 64.29 -36.73 10.54
C GLN A 382 65.68 -36.39 10.03
N THR A 383 66.70 -36.72 10.81
CA THR A 383 68.05 -36.95 10.32
C THR A 383 68.65 -38.12 11.08
N SER A 384 69.08 -39.10 10.28
CA SER A 384 69.91 -40.29 10.57
C SER A 384 69.15 -41.53 11.03
#